data_AF-A0AA47JDY9-F1
#
_entry.id   AF-A0AA47JDY9-F1
#
_cell.length_a   1.000
_cell.length_b   1.000
_cell.length_c   1.000
_cell.angle_alpha   90.00
_cell.angle_beta   90.00
_cell.angle_gamma   90.00
#
_symmetry.space_group_name_H-M   'P 1'
#
loop_
_entity.id
_entity.type
_entity.pdbx_description
1 polymer ?
#
loop_
_entity_poly.entity_id
_entity_poly.type
_entity_poly.pdbx_seq_one_letter_code
_entity_poly.pdbx_strand_id
1 'polypeptide(L)'
;MSNQFIEKISKYTQGSNPWRPLGVEETAQGLTAFYINAAQLVEDSWCLADHGRLSRAISLLVLAIEELAKIPSLYDHYIMTEAQNLPKKELSKPWQEFWKSFSKHGEKQKTIETYGKTLQAIDSRSELFNEHTPYANFLSEEVSKKLDRLKQRGLYVDYIESGFIDPSIIADEEIFDELYTFTLERLHSFGSFHCSVERSKAMLLSALEYIKVVTSDDLTEQKLEQAVKKYSSISNRPTSTEISIVELDILYWASHRSSSPVPDYVKFKEVMQHCTMELNRSELFQSLDSVLKKIKFYLELEKYPKLVVRNYQMYKLIYSFSNEAVENGNLRRRHYEKLFT
;
A
#
# COMPACT_ATOMS: atom_id res chain seq x y z
N MET A 1 20.54 28.90 23.16
CA MET A 1 20.35 27.96 22.02
C MET A 1 21.44 28.26 21.01
N SER A 2 22.22 27.28 20.54
CA SER A 2 23.32 27.54 19.59
C SER A 2 22.77 27.90 18.20
N ASN A 3 23.47 28.73 17.44
CA ASN A 3 23.10 29.07 16.05
C ASN A 3 22.97 27.81 15.17
N GLN A 4 23.79 26.78 15.43
CA GLN A 4 23.70 25.48 14.77
C GLN A 4 22.38 24.74 15.02
N PHE A 5 21.80 24.87 16.22
CA PHE A 5 20.50 24.25 16.53
C PHE A 5 19.35 24.95 15.78
N ILE A 6 19.38 26.29 15.73
CA ILE A 6 18.39 27.09 15.00
C ILE A 6 18.46 26.79 13.50
N GLU A 7 19.67 26.78 12.92
CA GLU A 7 19.89 26.46 11.50
C GLU A 7 19.42 25.03 11.15
N LYS A 8 19.67 24.07 12.06
CA LYS A 8 19.18 22.70 11.92
C LYS A 8 17.64 22.66 11.91
N ILE A 9 16.96 23.35 12.84
CA ILE A 9 15.48 23.41 12.86
C ILE A 9 14.93 24.10 11.61
N SER A 10 15.52 25.22 11.19
CA SER A 10 15.07 25.94 9.98
C SER A 10 15.12 25.04 8.75
N LYS A 11 16.17 24.22 8.59
CA LYS A 11 16.28 23.25 7.48
C LYS A 11 15.12 22.24 7.44
N TYR A 12 14.59 21.82 8.59
CA TYR A 12 13.48 20.85 8.66
C TYR A 12 12.09 21.49 8.69
N THR A 13 11.99 22.79 8.96
CA THR A 13 10.72 23.53 9.03
C THR A 13 10.45 24.38 7.79
N GLN A 14 11.48 24.64 6.97
CA GLN A 14 11.40 25.41 5.72
C GLN A 14 11.55 24.50 4.49
N GLY A 15 10.75 23.45 4.40
CA GLY A 15 10.64 22.65 3.19
C GLY A 15 9.50 23.17 2.31
N SER A 16 9.81 23.79 1.18
CA SER A 16 8.82 23.98 0.11
C SER A 16 8.91 22.84 -0.88
N ASN A 17 7.76 22.32 -1.34
CA ASN A 17 7.72 21.41 -2.47
C ASN A 17 8.52 22.00 -3.66
N PRO A 18 9.27 21.19 -4.42
CA PRO A 18 10.12 21.70 -5.49
C PRO A 18 9.25 22.25 -6.63
N TRP A 19 9.44 23.50 -7.05
CA TRP A 19 8.63 24.08 -8.14
C TRP A 19 9.00 23.57 -9.54
N ARG A 20 9.76 22.47 -9.62
CA ARG A 20 10.30 21.89 -10.84
C ARG A 20 9.80 20.46 -11.03
N PRO A 21 9.86 19.94 -12.28
CA PRO A 21 9.69 18.51 -12.54
C PRO A 21 10.69 17.66 -11.76
N LEU A 22 10.23 16.50 -11.29
CA LEU A 22 11.09 15.47 -10.73
C LEU A 22 11.60 14.53 -11.81
N GLY A 23 12.82 14.01 -11.64
CA GLY A 23 13.29 12.87 -12.42
C GLY A 23 12.75 11.53 -11.91
N VAL A 24 12.96 10.45 -12.67
CA VAL A 24 12.54 9.10 -12.27
C VAL A 24 13.08 8.68 -10.90
N GLU A 25 14.34 9.05 -10.61
CA GLU A 25 15.02 8.70 -9.36
C GLU A 25 14.41 9.41 -8.16
N GLU A 26 14.17 10.72 -8.28
CA GLU A 26 13.56 11.53 -7.22
C GLU A 26 12.11 11.14 -6.97
N THR A 27 11.40 10.79 -8.04
CA THR A 27 10.03 10.26 -7.95
C THR A 27 10.04 8.94 -7.22
N ALA A 28 10.92 8.00 -7.59
CA ALA A 28 11.06 6.72 -6.91
C ALA A 28 11.39 6.89 -5.41
N GLN A 29 12.31 7.79 -5.07
CA GLN A 29 12.63 8.14 -3.68
C GLN A 29 11.41 8.67 -2.93
N GLY A 30 10.63 9.56 -3.55
CA GLY A 30 9.39 10.08 -2.98
C GLY A 30 8.36 8.99 -2.69
N LEU A 31 8.07 8.13 -3.68
CA LEU A 31 7.12 7.02 -3.54
C LEU A 31 7.53 6.06 -2.41
N THR A 32 8.80 5.69 -2.35
CA THR A 32 9.36 4.84 -1.29
C THR A 32 9.29 5.51 0.08
N ALA A 33 9.62 6.78 0.18
CA ALA A 33 9.55 7.52 1.44
C ALA A 33 8.11 7.60 1.98
N PHE A 34 7.12 7.82 1.12
CA PHE A 34 5.71 7.82 1.53
C PHE A 34 5.25 6.45 2.02
N TYR A 35 5.64 5.37 1.33
CA TYR A 35 5.34 4.01 1.76
C TYR A 35 5.95 3.68 3.14
N ILE A 36 7.25 3.95 3.32
CA ILE A 36 7.94 3.66 4.59
C ILE A 36 7.32 4.45 5.74
N ASN A 37 7.04 5.74 5.53
CA ASN A 37 6.41 6.58 6.55
C ASN A 37 5.00 6.08 6.90
N ALA A 38 4.20 5.69 5.91
CA ALA A 38 2.89 5.09 6.16
C ALA A 38 2.97 3.76 6.93
N ALA A 39 3.94 2.90 6.61
CA ALA A 39 4.16 1.65 7.33
C ALA A 39 4.45 1.89 8.82
N GLN A 40 5.35 2.84 9.11
CA GLN A 40 5.69 3.24 10.49
C GLN A 40 4.47 3.82 11.22
N LEU A 41 3.67 4.67 10.57
CA LEU A 41 2.45 5.22 11.17
C LEU A 41 1.40 4.15 11.50
N VAL A 42 1.29 3.10 10.68
CA VAL A 42 0.39 1.96 10.95
C VAL A 42 0.89 1.16 12.17
N GLU A 43 2.18 0.89 12.25
CA GLU A 43 2.80 0.20 13.40
C GLU A 43 2.64 1.01 14.70
N ASP A 44 2.95 2.31 14.66
CA ASP A 44 2.79 3.21 15.80
C ASP A 44 1.32 3.31 16.24
N SER A 45 0.40 3.39 15.27
CA SER A 45 -1.03 3.37 15.55
C SER A 45 -1.43 2.11 16.31
N TRP A 46 -0.98 0.95 15.85
CA TRP A 46 -1.26 -0.31 16.52
C TRP A 46 -0.75 -0.31 17.96
N CYS A 47 0.51 0.08 18.17
CA CYS A 47 1.11 0.19 19.49
C CYS A 47 0.29 1.09 20.42
N LEU A 48 -0.19 2.23 19.92
CA LEU A 48 -1.07 3.13 20.69
C LEU A 48 -2.42 2.49 21.03
N ALA A 49 -3.06 1.80 20.08
CA ALA A 49 -4.33 1.13 20.31
C ALA A 49 -4.20 0.02 21.37
N ASP A 50 -3.12 -0.76 21.33
CA ASP A 50 -2.81 -1.82 22.30
C ASP A 50 -2.63 -1.27 23.73
N HIS A 51 -2.09 -0.05 23.86
CA HIS A 51 -1.95 0.66 25.13
C HIS A 51 -3.17 1.54 25.50
N GLY A 52 -4.33 1.31 24.88
CA GLY A 52 -5.58 2.02 25.19
C GLY A 52 -5.60 3.50 24.77
N ARG A 53 -4.72 3.92 23.85
CA ARG A 53 -4.62 5.30 23.33
C ARG A 53 -5.33 5.44 21.97
N LEU A 54 -6.56 4.93 21.89
CA LEU A 54 -7.27 4.71 20.63
C LEU A 54 -7.47 5.97 19.77
N SER A 55 -7.78 7.13 20.38
CA SER A 55 -7.96 8.39 19.65
C SER A 55 -6.70 8.83 18.87
N ARG A 56 -5.53 8.64 19.47
CA ARG A 56 -4.24 8.94 18.81
C ARG A 56 -3.95 7.91 17.74
N ALA A 57 -4.23 6.63 18.00
CA ALA A 57 -4.10 5.57 17.01
C ALA A 57 -4.94 5.87 15.74
N ILE A 58 -6.21 6.23 15.91
CA ILE A 58 -7.10 6.69 14.83
C ILE A 58 -6.47 7.85 14.04
N SER A 59 -5.91 8.85 14.74
CA SER A 59 -5.27 9.98 14.07
C SER A 59 -4.04 9.58 13.25
N LEU A 60 -3.22 8.66 13.76
CA LEU A 60 -2.08 8.12 13.03
C LEU A 60 -2.51 7.32 11.80
N LEU A 61 -3.62 6.58 11.86
CA LEU A 61 -4.19 5.92 10.67
C LEU A 61 -4.64 6.93 9.61
N VAL A 62 -5.31 8.02 10.00
CA VAL A 62 -5.67 9.06 9.03
C VAL A 62 -4.41 9.66 8.38
N LEU A 63 -3.34 9.88 9.15
CA LEU A 63 -2.05 10.32 8.60
C LEU A 63 -1.45 9.28 7.65
N ALA A 64 -1.47 7.99 8.01
CA ALA A 64 -1.00 6.91 7.16
C ALA A 64 -1.78 6.84 5.83
N ILE A 65 -3.11 6.99 5.88
CA ILE A 65 -3.96 7.09 4.68
C ILE A 65 -3.53 8.26 3.79
N GLU A 66 -3.27 9.42 4.38
CA GLU A 66 -2.79 10.58 3.63
C GLU A 66 -1.40 10.37 3.02
N GLU A 67 -0.50 9.65 3.68
CA GLU A 67 0.81 9.28 3.11
C GLU A 67 0.66 8.28 1.97
N LEU A 68 -0.16 7.24 2.13
CA LEU A 68 -0.43 6.28 1.06
C LEU A 68 -1.11 6.94 -0.14
N ALA A 69 -1.96 7.95 0.07
CA ALA A 69 -2.59 8.71 -1.02
C ALA A 69 -1.59 9.48 -1.90
N LYS A 70 -0.42 9.82 -1.36
CA LYS A 70 0.63 10.51 -2.12
C LYS A 70 1.25 9.61 -3.17
N ILE A 71 1.27 8.29 -2.95
CA ILE A 71 1.84 7.31 -3.88
C ILE A 71 1.12 7.38 -5.25
N PRO A 72 -0.19 7.07 -5.38
CA PRO A 72 -0.87 7.16 -6.67
C PRO A 72 -0.88 8.60 -7.22
N SER A 73 -1.00 9.61 -6.35
CA SER A 73 -0.98 11.02 -6.81
C SER A 73 0.33 11.39 -7.52
N LEU A 74 1.48 11.07 -6.91
CA LEU A 74 2.79 11.35 -7.50
C LEU A 74 3.08 10.43 -8.69
N TYR A 75 2.75 9.16 -8.58
CA TYR A 75 2.93 8.18 -9.66
C TYR A 75 2.16 8.59 -10.92
N ASP A 76 0.84 8.84 -10.80
CA ASP A 76 0.01 9.21 -11.94
C ASP A 76 0.46 10.54 -12.55
N HIS A 77 0.78 11.54 -11.71
CA HIS A 77 1.27 12.82 -12.22
C HIS A 77 2.58 12.66 -13.00
N TYR A 78 3.53 11.89 -12.47
CA TYR A 78 4.79 11.62 -13.13
C TYR A 78 4.59 10.90 -14.49
N ILE A 79 3.82 9.81 -14.51
CA ILE A 79 3.57 9.03 -15.73
C ILE A 79 2.85 9.88 -16.80
N MET A 80 1.84 10.66 -16.41
CA MET A 80 1.07 11.49 -17.35
C MET A 80 1.91 12.64 -17.92
N THR A 81 2.76 13.27 -17.11
CA THR A 81 3.62 14.36 -17.59
C THR A 81 4.71 13.86 -18.52
N GLU A 82 5.31 12.69 -18.23
CA GLU A 82 6.28 12.05 -19.12
C GLU A 82 5.64 11.60 -20.44
N ALA A 83 4.40 11.09 -20.41
CA ALA A 83 3.69 10.67 -21.63
C ALA A 83 3.40 11.82 -22.61
N GLN A 84 3.30 13.06 -22.12
CA GLN A 84 3.06 14.23 -22.98
C GLN A 84 4.29 14.65 -23.80
N ASN A 85 5.49 14.15 -23.49
CA ASN A 85 6.76 14.47 -24.17
C ASN A 85 7.02 15.98 -24.35
N LEU A 86 6.53 16.82 -23.43
CA LEU A 86 6.70 18.27 -23.52
C LEU A 86 8.13 18.72 -23.18
N PRO A 87 8.60 19.85 -23.74
CA PRO A 87 9.85 20.46 -23.29
C PRO A 87 9.85 20.73 -21.78
N LYS A 88 11.00 20.52 -21.11
CA LYS A 88 11.13 20.71 -19.64
C LYS A 88 10.62 22.07 -19.12
N LYS A 89 10.72 23.13 -19.92
CA LYS A 89 10.21 24.47 -19.56
C LYS A 89 8.68 24.48 -19.42
N GLU A 90 7.98 23.72 -20.26
CA GLU A 90 6.52 23.64 -20.27
C GLU A 90 5.99 22.73 -19.16
N LEU A 91 6.76 21.70 -18.77
CA LEU A 91 6.43 20.82 -17.64
C LEU A 91 6.41 21.54 -16.29
N SER A 92 7.03 22.72 -16.18
CA SER A 92 7.09 23.44 -14.89
C SER A 92 5.72 23.85 -14.38
N LYS A 93 4.79 24.25 -15.26
CA LYS A 93 3.45 24.70 -14.85
C LYS A 93 2.58 23.54 -14.30
N PRO A 94 2.43 22.38 -14.99
CA PRO A 94 1.75 21.22 -14.43
C PRO A 94 2.29 20.78 -13.06
N TRP A 95 3.61 20.76 -12.89
CA TRP A 95 4.23 20.39 -11.62
C TRP A 95 3.94 21.40 -10.51
N GLN A 96 3.94 22.71 -10.80
CA GLN A 96 3.55 23.72 -9.83
C GLN A 96 2.09 23.59 -9.38
N GLU A 97 1.18 23.30 -10.32
CA GLU A 97 -0.23 23.05 -10.01
C GLU A 97 -0.39 21.78 -9.16
N PHE A 98 0.33 20.71 -9.53
CA PHE A 98 0.40 19.48 -8.75
C PHE A 98 0.87 19.74 -7.32
N TRP A 99 1.98 20.45 -7.10
CA TRP A 99 2.49 20.67 -5.74
C TRP A 99 1.57 21.51 -4.86
N LYS A 100 0.79 22.43 -5.44
CA LYS A 100 -0.27 23.18 -4.73
C LYS A 100 -1.44 22.28 -4.35
N SER A 101 -1.76 21.33 -5.22
CA SER A 101 -2.81 20.32 -5.04
C SER A 101 -2.41 19.28 -3.99
N PHE A 102 -1.20 18.74 -4.11
CA PHE A 102 -0.61 17.69 -3.29
C PHE A 102 -0.56 18.02 -1.79
N SER A 103 -0.48 19.31 -1.43
CA SER A 103 -0.53 19.76 -0.04
C SER A 103 -1.93 19.72 0.58
N LYS A 104 -3.00 19.54 -0.21
CA LYS A 104 -4.39 19.60 0.30
C LYS A 104 -4.85 18.24 0.82
N HIS A 105 -5.29 18.20 2.07
CA HIS A 105 -5.77 16.98 2.72
C HIS A 105 -6.97 16.33 2.01
N GLY A 106 -7.98 17.12 1.64
CA GLY A 106 -9.18 16.61 0.99
C GLY A 106 -8.91 15.97 -0.39
N GLU A 107 -7.94 16.47 -1.15
CA GLU A 107 -7.56 15.86 -2.43
C GLU A 107 -6.88 14.50 -2.22
N LYS A 108 -5.98 14.40 -1.24
CA LYS A 108 -5.34 13.13 -0.86
C LYS A 108 -6.37 12.07 -0.43
N GLN A 109 -7.30 12.43 0.45
CA GLN A 109 -8.35 11.53 0.94
C GLN A 109 -9.23 11.02 -0.22
N LYS A 110 -9.65 11.91 -1.13
CA LYS A 110 -10.40 11.52 -2.33
C LYS A 110 -9.58 10.60 -3.23
N THR A 111 -8.30 10.88 -3.47
CA THR A 111 -7.46 10.04 -4.32
C THR A 111 -7.43 8.61 -3.82
N ILE A 112 -7.13 8.38 -2.55
CA ILE A 112 -6.96 7.01 -2.02
C ILE A 112 -8.27 6.22 -1.90
N GLU A 113 -9.40 6.91 -1.72
CA GLU A 113 -10.73 6.29 -1.77
C GLU A 113 -11.13 5.88 -3.19
N THR A 114 -10.83 6.73 -4.17
CA THR A 114 -11.16 6.47 -5.59
C THR A 114 -10.19 5.49 -6.23
N TYR A 115 -8.94 5.42 -5.78
CA TYR A 115 -7.89 4.59 -6.38
C TYR A 115 -8.31 3.12 -6.50
N GLY A 116 -8.80 2.53 -5.40
CA GLY A 116 -9.32 1.16 -5.41
C GLY A 116 -10.47 0.97 -6.40
N LYS A 117 -11.45 1.90 -6.40
CA LYS A 117 -12.60 1.85 -7.32
C LYS A 117 -12.19 1.94 -8.78
N THR A 118 -11.21 2.79 -9.10
CA THR A 118 -10.65 2.92 -10.45
C THR A 118 -10.01 1.61 -10.91
N LEU A 119 -9.20 0.98 -10.05
CA LEU A 119 -8.58 -0.30 -10.37
C LEU A 119 -9.62 -1.40 -10.58
N GLN A 120 -10.66 -1.46 -9.75
CA GLN A 120 -11.77 -2.40 -9.92
C GLN A 120 -12.54 -2.16 -11.22
N ALA A 121 -12.75 -0.90 -11.59
CA ALA A 121 -13.43 -0.54 -12.84
C ALA A 121 -12.59 -0.92 -14.08
N ILE A 122 -11.26 -0.88 -13.99
CA ILE A 122 -10.35 -1.35 -15.05
C ILE A 122 -10.40 -2.89 -15.13
N ASP A 123 -10.34 -3.55 -13.97
CA ASP A 123 -10.37 -5.02 -13.85
C ASP A 123 -11.64 -5.63 -14.48
N SER A 124 -12.82 -5.11 -14.10
CA SER A 124 -14.12 -5.57 -14.61
C SER A 124 -14.33 -5.43 -16.13
N ARG A 125 -13.49 -4.66 -16.83
CA ARG A 125 -13.57 -4.44 -18.28
C ARG A 125 -12.57 -5.30 -19.07
N SER A 126 -11.65 -5.96 -18.39
CA SER A 126 -10.58 -6.71 -19.02
C SER A 126 -10.78 -8.20 -18.79
N GLU A 127 -11.03 -8.94 -19.87
CA GLU A 127 -10.97 -10.41 -19.85
C GLU A 127 -9.60 -10.93 -19.38
N LEU A 128 -8.55 -10.10 -19.48
CA LEU A 128 -7.19 -10.41 -19.04
C LEU A 128 -6.97 -10.21 -17.53
N PHE A 129 -7.83 -9.43 -16.85
CA PHE A 129 -7.72 -9.20 -15.39
C PHE A 129 -8.84 -9.87 -14.58
N ASN A 130 -9.94 -10.28 -15.25
CA ASN A 130 -11.04 -11.07 -14.71
C ASN A 130 -10.58 -12.12 -13.68
N GLU A 131 -10.74 -11.78 -12.39
CA GLU A 131 -11.52 -12.56 -11.41
C GLU A 131 -11.36 -12.06 -9.98
N HIS A 132 -10.43 -11.14 -9.65
CA HIS A 132 -10.28 -10.68 -8.26
C HIS A 132 -9.92 -9.21 -8.17
N THR A 133 -10.89 -8.44 -7.68
CA THR A 133 -10.78 -7.00 -7.46
C THR A 133 -9.95 -6.71 -6.21
N PRO A 134 -8.73 -6.16 -6.34
CA PRO A 134 -8.05 -5.64 -5.16
C PRO A 134 -8.83 -4.48 -4.55
N TYR A 135 -8.50 -4.13 -3.30
CA TYR A 135 -9.13 -3.04 -2.56
C TYR A 135 -10.60 -3.30 -2.21
N ALA A 136 -10.89 -4.46 -1.60
CA ALA A 136 -12.25 -4.80 -1.17
C ALA A 136 -12.73 -3.98 0.02
N ASN A 137 -11.80 -3.39 0.79
CA ASN A 137 -12.12 -2.63 1.98
C ASN A 137 -12.23 -1.13 1.64
N PHE A 138 -13.44 -0.60 1.79
CA PHE A 138 -13.75 0.81 1.62
C PHE A 138 -14.18 1.43 2.94
N LEU A 139 -13.85 2.71 3.12
CA LEU A 139 -14.42 3.49 4.20
C LEU A 139 -15.91 3.69 3.95
N SER A 140 -16.70 3.59 5.01
CA SER A 140 -18.06 4.07 5.06
C SER A 140 -18.09 5.56 4.72
N GLU A 141 -19.20 6.02 4.12
CA GLU A 141 -19.39 7.42 3.76
C GLU A 141 -19.29 8.35 4.99
N GLU A 142 -19.70 7.85 6.16
CA GLU A 142 -19.61 8.59 7.41
C GLU A 142 -18.17 8.79 7.86
N VAL A 143 -17.35 7.74 7.89
CA VAL A 143 -15.93 7.83 8.28
C VAL A 143 -15.15 8.67 7.27
N SER A 144 -15.35 8.42 5.97
CA SER A 144 -14.73 9.17 4.86
C SER A 144 -14.91 10.69 5.02
N LYS A 145 -16.14 11.17 5.22
CA LYS A 145 -16.44 12.60 5.38
C LYS A 145 -15.85 13.22 6.65
N LYS A 146 -15.46 12.40 7.63
CA LYS A 146 -14.98 12.83 8.95
C LYS A 146 -13.47 12.68 9.14
N LEU A 147 -12.71 12.16 8.16
CA LEU A 147 -11.27 11.88 8.31
C LEU A 147 -10.47 13.05 8.88
N ASP A 148 -10.58 14.25 8.31
CA ASP A 148 -9.83 15.41 8.82
C ASP A 148 -10.22 15.77 10.27
N ARG A 149 -11.51 15.67 10.61
CA ARG A 149 -11.98 15.89 11.99
C ARG A 149 -11.48 14.81 12.95
N LEU A 150 -11.46 13.55 12.53
CA LEU A 150 -10.92 12.44 13.33
C LEU A 150 -9.43 12.67 13.64
N LYS A 151 -8.63 13.05 12.63
CA LYS A 151 -7.22 13.41 12.81
C LYS A 151 -7.02 14.58 13.78
N GLN A 152 -7.78 15.66 13.61
CA GLN A 152 -7.62 16.84 14.48
C GLN A 152 -8.06 16.52 15.92
N ARG A 153 -9.24 15.92 16.09
CA ARG A 153 -9.80 15.63 17.42
C ARG A 153 -9.01 14.57 18.19
N GLY A 154 -8.33 13.64 17.52
CA GLY A 154 -7.53 12.65 18.24
C GLY A 154 -6.15 13.14 18.68
N LEU A 155 -5.72 14.32 18.22
CA LEU A 155 -4.42 14.93 18.56
C LEU A 155 -4.54 16.17 19.43
N TYR A 156 -5.60 16.96 19.27
CA TYR A 156 -5.75 18.27 19.89
C TYR A 156 -6.99 18.34 20.78
N VAL A 157 -6.86 19.10 21.87
CA VAL A 157 -8.02 19.57 22.64
C VAL A 157 -8.67 20.70 21.84
N ASP A 158 -9.98 20.64 21.68
CA ASP A 158 -10.76 21.63 20.93
C ASP A 158 -11.90 22.20 21.78
N TYR A 159 -12.48 23.34 21.39
CA TYR A 159 -13.62 23.96 22.07
C TYR A 159 -14.86 23.91 21.19
N ILE A 160 -15.85 23.10 21.58
CA ILE A 160 -17.06 22.82 20.78
C ILE A 160 -18.28 22.96 21.69
N GLU A 161 -19.34 23.59 21.17
CA GLU A 161 -20.65 23.68 21.85
C GLU A 161 -20.56 24.06 23.33
N SER A 162 -19.72 25.06 23.65
CA SER A 162 -19.48 25.63 24.99
C SER A 162 -18.55 24.85 25.94
N GLY A 163 -17.87 23.80 25.49
CA GLY A 163 -16.93 23.04 26.32
C GLY A 163 -15.62 22.68 25.63
N PHE A 164 -14.55 22.49 26.42
CA PHE A 164 -13.34 21.84 25.95
C PHE A 164 -13.58 20.34 25.81
N ILE A 165 -13.14 19.78 24.70
CA ILE A 165 -13.27 18.37 24.35
C ILE A 165 -11.86 17.75 24.29
N ASP A 166 -11.64 16.72 25.10
CA ASP A 166 -10.41 15.92 25.10
C ASP A 166 -10.43 14.86 23.98
N PRO A 167 -9.29 14.55 23.35
CA PRO A 167 -9.18 13.49 22.35
C PRO A 167 -9.87 12.16 22.67
N SER A 168 -10.01 11.76 23.93
CA SER A 168 -10.67 10.51 24.33
C SER A 168 -12.10 10.37 23.81
N ILE A 169 -12.77 11.47 23.44
CA ILE A 169 -14.10 11.47 22.80
C ILE A 169 -14.20 10.59 21.54
N ILE A 170 -13.15 10.51 20.74
CA ILE A 170 -13.16 9.78 19.48
C ILE A 170 -12.58 8.37 19.59
N ALA A 171 -12.37 7.87 20.81
CA ALA A 171 -11.90 6.52 21.06
C ALA A 171 -13.02 5.51 20.74
N ASP A 172 -13.12 5.13 19.47
CA ASP A 172 -14.13 4.23 18.94
C ASP A 172 -13.47 3.04 18.23
N GLU A 173 -13.77 1.83 18.71
CA GLU A 173 -13.17 0.59 18.20
C GLU A 173 -13.64 0.23 16.79
N GLU A 174 -14.87 0.58 16.42
CA GLU A 174 -15.42 0.32 15.08
C GLU A 174 -14.77 1.23 14.04
N ILE A 175 -14.57 2.51 14.39
CA ILE A 175 -13.83 3.47 13.55
C ILE A 175 -12.38 3.00 13.39
N PHE A 176 -11.74 2.55 14.48
CA PHE A 176 -10.38 2.03 14.41
C PHE A 176 -10.28 0.77 13.53
N ASP A 177 -11.16 -0.22 13.73
CA ASP A 177 -11.18 -1.46 12.94
C ASP A 177 -11.34 -1.16 11.43
N GLU A 178 -12.25 -0.25 11.09
CA GLU A 178 -12.46 0.18 9.71
C GLU A 178 -11.24 0.87 9.11
N LEU A 179 -10.69 1.88 9.79
CA LEU A 179 -9.52 2.62 9.31
C LEU A 179 -8.29 1.72 9.22
N TYR A 180 -8.06 0.86 10.21
CA TYR A 180 -6.90 -0.02 10.27
C TYR A 180 -6.98 -1.05 9.15
N THR A 181 -8.14 -1.70 8.96
CA THR A 181 -8.37 -2.66 7.88
C THR A 181 -8.18 -2.02 6.51
N PHE A 182 -8.78 -0.84 6.28
CA PHE A 182 -8.65 -0.09 5.03
C PHE A 182 -7.20 0.29 4.72
N THR A 183 -6.46 0.76 5.73
CA THR A 183 -5.08 1.22 5.60
C THR A 183 -4.14 0.05 5.39
N LEU A 184 -4.29 -1.03 6.16
CA LEU A 184 -3.45 -2.22 6.07
C LEU A 184 -3.58 -2.92 4.71
N GLU A 185 -4.77 -2.94 4.14
CA GLU A 185 -4.98 -3.44 2.78
C GLU A 185 -4.14 -2.68 1.75
N ARG A 186 -4.20 -1.34 1.79
CA ARG A 186 -3.41 -0.49 0.88
C ARG A 186 -1.92 -0.60 1.14
N LEU A 187 -1.52 -0.71 2.41
CA LEU A 187 -0.12 -0.92 2.78
C LEU A 187 0.42 -2.23 2.19
N HIS A 188 -0.32 -3.34 2.31
CA HIS A 188 0.07 -4.60 1.67
C HIS A 188 0.10 -4.48 0.14
N SER A 189 -0.88 -3.79 -0.45
CA SER A 189 -0.94 -3.58 -1.91
C SER A 189 0.22 -2.75 -2.45
N PHE A 190 0.73 -1.79 -1.70
CA PHE A 190 1.88 -0.96 -2.13
C PHE A 190 3.24 -1.55 -1.77
N GLY A 191 3.31 -2.49 -0.81
CA GLY A 191 4.57 -2.99 -0.28
C GLY A 191 5.48 -3.67 -1.29
N SER A 192 4.92 -4.43 -2.22
CA SER A 192 5.70 -5.09 -3.28
C SER A 192 6.43 -4.08 -4.20
N PHE A 193 5.82 -2.91 -4.42
CA PHE A 193 6.30 -1.94 -5.41
C PHE A 193 7.09 -0.77 -4.82
N HIS A 194 6.84 -0.43 -3.55
CA HIS A 194 7.38 0.80 -2.97
C HIS A 194 8.23 0.59 -1.71
N CYS A 195 8.56 -0.66 -1.38
CA CYS A 195 9.44 -0.97 -0.24
C CYS A 195 10.88 -0.51 -0.41
N SER A 196 11.36 -0.31 -1.64
CA SER A 196 12.68 0.23 -1.92
C SER A 196 12.65 1.19 -3.11
N VAL A 197 13.69 2.02 -3.24
CA VAL A 197 13.82 2.96 -4.37
C VAL A 197 13.94 2.20 -5.69
N GLU A 198 14.64 1.07 -5.69
CA GLU A 198 14.83 0.21 -6.84
C GLU A 198 13.50 -0.37 -7.33
N ARG A 199 12.63 -0.83 -6.41
CA ARG A 199 11.28 -1.32 -6.74
C ARG A 199 10.41 -0.20 -7.30
N SER A 200 10.39 0.96 -6.64
CA SER A 200 9.63 2.13 -7.13
C SER A 200 10.09 2.54 -8.52
N LYS A 201 11.40 2.56 -8.77
CA LYS A 201 12.00 2.90 -10.06
C LYS A 201 11.68 1.86 -11.13
N ALA A 202 11.76 0.56 -10.82
CA ALA A 202 11.41 -0.51 -11.74
C ALA A 202 9.95 -0.41 -12.17
N MET A 203 9.05 -0.12 -11.22
CA MET A 203 7.64 0.10 -11.50
C MET A 203 7.42 1.32 -12.41
N LEU A 204 8.04 2.47 -12.11
CA LEU A 204 7.95 3.67 -12.95
C LEU A 204 8.47 3.43 -14.37
N LEU A 205 9.62 2.78 -14.52
CA LEU A 205 10.20 2.49 -15.84
C LEU A 205 9.32 1.54 -16.66
N SER A 206 8.75 0.52 -16.01
CA SER A 206 7.78 -0.40 -16.61
C SER A 206 6.55 0.35 -17.12
N ALA A 207 6.00 1.23 -16.30
CA ALA A 207 4.84 2.05 -16.65
C ALA A 207 5.14 3.03 -17.80
N LEU A 208 6.32 3.65 -17.80
CA LEU A 208 6.76 4.53 -18.89
C LEU A 208 6.94 3.77 -20.21
N GLU A 209 7.44 2.54 -20.16
CA GLU A 209 7.55 1.71 -21.36
C GLU A 209 6.16 1.33 -21.88
N TYR A 210 5.27 0.89 -20.99
CA TYR A 210 3.89 0.60 -21.35
C TYR A 210 3.21 1.82 -22.00
N ILE A 211 3.32 3.00 -21.37
CA ILE A 211 2.63 4.19 -21.88
C ILE A 211 3.19 4.64 -23.23
N LYS A 212 4.49 4.50 -23.46
CA LYS A 212 5.12 4.78 -24.76
C LYS A 212 4.58 3.88 -25.86
N VAL A 213 4.27 2.63 -25.57
CA VAL A 213 3.67 1.71 -26.55
C VAL A 213 2.23 2.09 -26.83
N VAL A 214 1.40 2.29 -25.80
CA VAL A 214 -0.04 2.55 -26.00
C VAL A 214 -0.35 3.93 -26.57
N THR A 215 0.60 4.87 -26.49
CA THR A 215 0.49 6.20 -27.09
C THR A 215 1.21 6.32 -28.43
N SER A 216 1.78 5.23 -28.96
CA SER A 216 2.46 5.28 -30.26
C SER A 216 1.47 5.34 -31.42
N ASP A 217 1.81 6.11 -32.45
CA ASP A 217 1.01 6.24 -33.68
C ASP A 217 0.90 4.92 -34.46
N ASP A 218 1.76 3.95 -34.15
CA ASP A 218 1.88 2.64 -34.79
C ASP A 218 1.51 1.47 -33.86
N LEU A 219 0.59 1.73 -32.91
CA LEU A 219 0.07 0.72 -31.98
C LEU A 219 -0.58 -0.44 -32.75
N THR A 220 -0.10 -1.65 -32.47
CA THR A 220 -0.70 -2.91 -32.93
C THR A 220 -1.14 -3.75 -31.75
N GLU A 221 -2.09 -4.65 -31.96
CA GLU A 221 -2.54 -5.60 -30.92
C GLU A 221 -1.36 -6.41 -30.36
N GLN A 222 -0.45 -6.88 -31.22
CA GLN A 222 0.76 -7.59 -30.79
C GLN A 222 1.68 -6.73 -29.90
N LYS A 223 1.88 -5.45 -30.23
CA LYS A 223 2.68 -4.54 -29.38
C LYS A 223 2.00 -4.28 -28.06
N LEU A 224 0.67 -4.13 -28.06
CA LEU A 224 -0.12 -3.97 -26.85
C LEU A 224 0.01 -5.20 -25.95
N GLU A 225 -0.17 -6.40 -26.50
CA GLU A 225 0.01 -7.66 -25.75
C GLU A 225 1.41 -7.80 -25.17
N GLN A 226 2.45 -7.47 -25.95
CA GLN A 226 3.84 -7.50 -25.47
C GLN A 226 4.07 -6.49 -24.34
N ALA A 227 3.54 -5.27 -24.47
CA ALA A 227 3.64 -4.23 -23.45
C ALA A 227 2.90 -4.62 -22.18
N VAL A 228 1.67 -5.15 -22.29
CA VAL A 228 0.90 -5.69 -21.16
C VAL A 228 1.68 -6.83 -20.51
N LYS A 229 2.18 -7.80 -21.28
CA LYS A 229 2.95 -8.93 -20.73
C LYS A 229 4.20 -8.46 -20.00
N LYS A 230 4.92 -7.47 -20.54
CA LYS A 230 6.11 -6.91 -19.92
C LYS A 230 5.77 -6.14 -18.65
N TYR A 231 4.76 -5.29 -18.69
CA TYR A 231 4.28 -4.54 -17.53
C TYR A 231 3.85 -5.48 -16.40
N SER A 232 3.02 -6.47 -16.74
CA SER A 232 2.57 -7.53 -15.83
C SER A 232 3.73 -8.37 -15.31
N SER A 233 4.79 -8.61 -16.10
CA SER A 233 5.93 -9.40 -15.64
C SER A 233 6.74 -8.69 -14.54
N ILE A 234 6.78 -7.36 -14.54
CA ILE A 234 7.45 -6.57 -13.51
C ILE A 234 6.54 -6.41 -12.30
N SER A 235 5.22 -6.24 -12.50
CA SER A 235 4.27 -6.27 -11.38
C SER A 235 4.16 -7.64 -10.73
N ASN A 236 4.53 -8.71 -11.44
CA ASN A 236 4.36 -10.10 -10.99
C ASN A 236 5.66 -10.82 -10.64
N ARG A 237 6.83 -10.20 -10.78
CA ARG A 237 8.12 -10.81 -10.41
C ARG A 237 8.62 -10.28 -9.07
N PRO A 238 8.98 -11.17 -8.12
CA PRO A 238 10.01 -10.83 -7.18
C PRO A 238 11.29 -10.61 -7.97
N THR A 239 11.86 -9.44 -7.84
CA THR A 239 13.19 -9.13 -8.38
C THR A 239 14.27 -9.28 -7.32
N SER A 240 13.92 -9.82 -6.14
CA SER A 240 14.82 -9.89 -5.00
C SER A 240 14.80 -11.26 -4.33
N THR A 241 15.98 -11.73 -3.95
CA THR A 241 16.19 -12.86 -3.04
C THR A 241 16.20 -12.40 -1.57
N GLU A 242 16.07 -11.10 -1.31
CA GLU A 242 15.98 -10.57 0.04
C GLU A 242 14.65 -10.99 0.68
N ILE A 243 14.74 -11.73 1.77
CA ILE A 243 13.59 -12.31 2.49
C ILE A 243 12.54 -11.26 2.84
N SER A 244 12.97 -10.08 3.30
CA SER A 244 12.06 -8.97 3.65
C SER A 244 11.16 -8.54 2.48
N ILE A 245 11.71 -8.52 1.25
CA ILE A 245 10.99 -8.15 0.03
C ILE A 245 10.06 -9.28 -0.40
N VAL A 246 10.50 -10.53 -0.31
CA VAL A 246 9.66 -11.71 -0.58
C VAL A 246 8.44 -11.72 0.34
N GLU A 247 8.61 -11.43 1.63
CA GLU A 247 7.50 -11.35 2.58
C GLU A 247 6.45 -10.31 2.16
N LEU A 248 6.89 -9.17 1.62
CA LEU A 248 5.99 -8.14 1.10
C LEU A 248 5.28 -8.57 -0.19
N ASP A 249 5.97 -9.30 -1.07
CA ASP A 249 5.37 -9.90 -2.27
C ASP A 249 4.30 -10.94 -1.90
N ILE A 250 4.55 -11.78 -0.88
CA ILE A 250 3.56 -12.72 -0.33
C ILE A 250 2.34 -11.97 0.22
N LEU A 251 2.56 -10.93 1.03
CA LEU A 251 1.48 -10.13 1.62
C LEU A 251 0.65 -9.41 0.55
N TYR A 252 1.31 -8.86 -0.48
CA TYR A 252 0.67 -8.24 -1.64
C TYR A 252 -0.29 -9.22 -2.32
N TRP A 253 0.21 -10.39 -2.69
CA TRP A 253 -0.58 -11.40 -3.40
C TRP A 253 -1.68 -12.00 -2.54
N ALA A 254 -1.39 -12.26 -1.27
CA ALA A 254 -2.40 -12.75 -0.33
C ALA A 254 -3.50 -11.70 -0.15
N SER A 255 -3.17 -10.41 -0.04
CA SER A 255 -4.16 -9.32 0.06
C SER A 255 -5.02 -9.23 -1.21
N HIS A 256 -4.41 -9.28 -2.39
CA HIS A 256 -5.14 -9.23 -3.66
C HIS A 256 -6.06 -10.44 -3.85
N ARG A 257 -5.55 -11.65 -3.63
CA ARG A 257 -6.29 -12.91 -3.89
C ARG A 257 -7.28 -13.29 -2.79
N SER A 258 -7.26 -12.59 -1.66
CA SER A 258 -8.22 -12.75 -0.55
C SER A 258 -9.34 -11.71 -0.55
N SER A 259 -9.33 -10.77 -1.49
CA SER A 259 -10.31 -9.67 -1.56
C SER A 259 -11.73 -10.13 -1.97
N SER A 260 -11.86 -11.35 -2.49
CA SER A 260 -13.15 -11.99 -2.82
C SER A 260 -13.73 -12.75 -1.61
N PRO A 261 -15.07 -12.94 -1.52
CA PRO A 261 -15.68 -13.83 -0.52
C PRO A 261 -15.07 -15.24 -0.49
N VAL A 262 -14.66 -15.73 -1.66
CA VAL A 262 -13.91 -16.99 -1.83
C VAL A 262 -12.49 -16.65 -2.28
N PRO A 263 -11.45 -16.99 -1.49
CA PRO A 263 -10.06 -16.77 -1.90
C PRO A 263 -9.67 -17.54 -3.16
N ASP A 264 -8.85 -16.92 -4.00
CA ASP A 264 -8.36 -17.50 -5.25
C ASP A 264 -7.11 -18.36 -5.02
N TYR A 265 -7.31 -19.60 -4.61
CA TYR A 265 -6.21 -20.53 -4.36
C TYR A 265 -5.40 -20.85 -5.63
N VAL A 266 -6.05 -20.89 -6.80
CA VAL A 266 -5.41 -21.31 -8.05
C VAL A 266 -4.44 -20.24 -8.52
N LYS A 267 -4.89 -18.99 -8.72
CA LYS A 267 -3.97 -17.94 -9.15
C LYS A 267 -2.99 -17.56 -8.06
N PHE A 268 -3.38 -17.63 -6.77
CA PHE A 268 -2.44 -17.42 -5.67
C PHE A 268 -1.29 -18.43 -5.73
N LYS A 269 -1.58 -19.71 -5.97
CA LYS A 269 -0.53 -20.73 -6.11
C LYS A 269 0.37 -20.46 -7.31
N GLU A 270 -0.18 -20.11 -8.46
CA GLU A 270 0.60 -19.80 -9.67
C GLU A 270 1.58 -18.64 -9.43
N VAL A 271 1.08 -17.52 -8.88
CA VAL A 271 1.96 -16.37 -8.57
C VAL A 271 2.95 -16.71 -7.47
N MET A 272 2.57 -17.50 -6.47
CA MET A 272 3.46 -17.90 -5.39
C MET A 272 4.59 -18.80 -5.87
N GLN A 273 4.32 -19.76 -6.76
CA GLN A 273 5.36 -20.58 -7.40
C GLN A 273 6.39 -19.71 -8.13
N HIS A 274 5.91 -18.68 -8.84
CA HIS A 274 6.80 -17.71 -9.47
C HIS A 274 7.55 -16.88 -8.42
N CYS A 275 6.86 -16.49 -7.34
CA CYS A 275 7.44 -15.62 -6.34
C CYS A 275 8.56 -16.26 -5.54
N THR A 276 8.53 -17.58 -5.43
CA THR A 276 9.44 -18.34 -4.57
C THR A 276 10.42 -19.18 -5.36
N MET A 277 10.45 -19.06 -6.69
CA MET A 277 11.26 -19.94 -7.54
C MET A 277 12.77 -19.79 -7.34
N GLU A 278 13.22 -18.59 -6.95
CA GLU A 278 14.63 -18.28 -6.69
C GLU A 278 15.06 -18.58 -5.24
N LEU A 279 14.11 -18.96 -4.37
CA LEU A 279 14.39 -19.23 -2.96
C LEU A 279 14.73 -20.70 -2.75
N ASN A 280 15.76 -20.94 -1.94
CA ASN A 280 15.96 -22.28 -1.44
C ASN A 280 14.87 -22.65 -0.42
N ARG A 281 14.75 -23.95 -0.13
CA ARG A 281 13.74 -24.50 0.78
C ARG A 281 13.71 -23.82 2.16
N SER A 282 14.87 -23.47 2.70
CA SER A 282 14.97 -22.84 4.02
C SER A 282 14.49 -21.40 4.00
N GLU A 283 14.84 -20.64 2.96
CA GLU A 283 14.43 -19.24 2.78
C GLU A 283 12.93 -19.13 2.54
N LEU A 284 12.38 -20.01 1.71
CA LEU A 284 10.93 -20.10 1.49
C LEU A 284 10.20 -20.38 2.81
N PHE A 285 10.69 -21.36 3.58
CA PHE A 285 10.11 -21.69 4.87
C PHE A 285 10.14 -20.52 5.85
N GLN A 286 11.28 -19.85 5.96
CA GLN A 286 11.45 -18.67 6.81
C GLN A 286 10.50 -17.55 6.42
N SER A 287 10.35 -17.29 5.13
CA SER A 287 9.47 -16.23 4.61
C SER A 287 7.99 -16.54 4.90
N LEU A 288 7.54 -17.76 4.64
CA LEU A 288 6.16 -18.19 4.89
C LEU A 288 5.82 -18.17 6.39
N ASP A 289 6.72 -18.70 7.24
CA ASP A 289 6.54 -18.70 8.70
C ASP A 289 6.47 -17.28 9.27
N SER A 290 7.35 -16.39 8.81
CA SER A 290 7.36 -14.97 9.19
C SER A 290 6.03 -14.28 8.83
N VAL A 291 5.54 -14.45 7.60
CA VAL A 291 4.26 -13.88 7.16
C VAL A 291 3.08 -14.49 7.93
N LEU A 292 3.06 -15.81 8.14
CA LEU A 292 2.00 -16.47 8.89
C LEU A 292 1.95 -15.99 10.35
N LYS A 293 3.10 -15.74 10.99
CA LYS A 293 3.16 -15.14 12.34
C LYS A 293 2.57 -13.73 12.35
N LYS A 294 2.91 -12.89 11.37
CA LYS A 294 2.34 -11.53 11.22
C LYS A 294 0.82 -11.58 11.04
N ILE A 295 0.31 -12.52 10.25
CA ILE A 295 -1.14 -12.68 10.03
C ILE A 295 -1.83 -13.25 11.27
N LYS A 296 -1.26 -14.26 11.91
CA LYS A 296 -1.80 -14.88 13.13
C LYS A 296 -1.96 -13.86 14.25
N PHE A 297 -0.98 -12.96 14.40
CA PHE A 297 -1.09 -11.82 15.31
C PHE A 297 -2.41 -11.06 15.14
N TYR A 298 -2.83 -10.78 13.90
CA TYR A 298 -4.09 -10.10 13.63
C TYR A 298 -5.34 -10.96 13.86
N LEU A 299 -5.24 -12.29 13.74
CA LEU A 299 -6.37 -13.20 13.99
C LEU A 299 -6.72 -13.30 15.47
N GLU A 300 -5.75 -13.06 16.36
CA GLU A 300 -5.93 -13.07 17.81
C GLU A 300 -6.63 -11.79 18.32
N LEU A 301 -6.89 -10.83 17.44
CA LEU A 301 -7.53 -9.55 17.76
C LEU A 301 -9.05 -9.60 17.58
N GLU A 302 -9.72 -10.48 18.33
CA GLU A 302 -11.16 -10.75 18.18
C GLU A 302 -12.05 -9.48 18.27
N LYS A 303 -11.57 -8.44 18.95
CA LYS A 303 -12.24 -7.12 19.03
C LYS A 303 -12.33 -6.35 17.71
N TYR A 304 -11.58 -6.74 16.68
CA TYR A 304 -11.53 -6.06 15.38
C TYR A 304 -12.00 -6.99 14.25
N PRO A 305 -13.32 -7.20 14.12
CA PRO A 305 -13.86 -8.24 13.23
C PRO A 305 -13.55 -8.02 11.75
N LYS A 306 -13.52 -6.77 11.24
CA LYS A 306 -13.15 -6.52 9.84
C LYS A 306 -11.71 -6.93 9.59
N LEU A 307 -10.82 -6.58 10.51
CA LEU A 307 -9.41 -6.94 10.45
C LEU A 307 -9.21 -8.47 10.51
N VAL A 308 -9.89 -9.14 11.43
CA VAL A 308 -9.83 -10.61 11.58
C VAL A 308 -10.32 -11.31 10.32
N VAL A 309 -11.49 -10.93 9.79
CA VAL A 309 -12.05 -11.56 8.58
C VAL A 309 -11.10 -11.43 7.41
N ARG A 310 -10.54 -10.24 7.17
CA ARG A 310 -9.56 -10.01 6.10
C ARG A 310 -8.33 -10.90 6.26
N ASN A 311 -7.71 -10.88 7.44
CA ASN A 311 -6.49 -11.63 7.70
C ASN A 311 -6.75 -13.15 7.66
N TYR A 312 -7.94 -13.61 8.01
CA TYR A 312 -8.30 -15.03 7.92
C TYR A 312 -8.34 -15.52 6.47
N GLN A 313 -8.84 -14.70 5.55
CA GLN A 313 -8.84 -15.04 4.13
C GLN A 313 -7.40 -15.13 3.57
N MET A 314 -6.53 -14.18 3.94
CA MET A 314 -5.10 -14.23 3.60
C MET A 314 -4.41 -15.46 4.19
N TYR A 315 -4.69 -15.77 5.46
CA TYR A 315 -4.16 -16.92 6.17
C TYR A 315 -4.44 -18.22 5.44
N LYS A 316 -5.71 -18.43 5.03
CA LYS A 316 -6.11 -19.63 4.31
C LYS A 316 -5.33 -19.85 3.02
N LEU A 317 -5.06 -18.78 2.26
CA LEU A 317 -4.26 -18.86 1.02
C LEU A 317 -2.83 -19.31 1.31
N ILE A 318 -2.15 -18.59 2.21
CA ILE A 318 -0.75 -18.84 2.54
C ILE A 318 -0.57 -20.21 3.18
N TYR A 319 -1.48 -20.60 4.06
CA TYR A 319 -1.45 -21.91 4.71
C TYR A 319 -1.66 -23.05 3.71
N SER A 320 -2.63 -22.92 2.80
CA SER A 320 -2.88 -23.93 1.76
C SER A 320 -1.65 -24.13 0.88
N PHE A 321 -1.03 -23.04 0.40
CA PHE A 321 0.21 -23.10 -0.37
C PHE A 321 1.36 -23.75 0.42
N SER A 322 1.49 -23.39 1.70
CA SER A 322 2.52 -23.92 2.59
C SER A 322 2.38 -25.43 2.81
N ASN A 323 1.15 -25.94 3.02
CA ASN A 323 0.89 -27.36 3.19
C ASN A 323 1.19 -28.16 1.93
N GLU A 324 0.79 -27.66 0.76
CA GLU A 324 1.08 -28.34 -0.49
C GLU A 324 2.60 -28.41 -0.75
N ALA A 325 3.32 -27.35 -0.41
CA ALA A 325 4.78 -27.36 -0.44
C ALA A 325 5.37 -28.39 0.54
N VAL A 326 4.75 -28.65 1.70
CA VAL A 326 5.14 -29.77 2.59
C VAL A 326 4.91 -31.13 1.94
N GLU A 327 3.71 -31.35 1.40
CA GLU A 327 3.29 -32.63 0.84
C GLU A 327 4.09 -33.04 -0.39
N ASN A 328 4.44 -32.07 -1.25
CA ASN A 328 5.31 -32.28 -2.42
C ASN A 328 6.78 -32.53 -2.07
N GLY A 329 7.11 -32.74 -0.78
CA GLY A 329 8.47 -32.96 -0.31
C GLY A 329 9.32 -31.68 -0.25
N ASN A 330 8.74 -30.53 -0.59
CA ASN A 330 9.39 -29.23 -0.61
C ASN A 330 9.46 -28.57 0.78
N LEU A 331 8.73 -29.04 1.82
CA LEU A 331 8.80 -28.53 3.22
C LEU A 331 8.62 -29.67 4.26
N ARG A 332 9.06 -29.51 5.53
CA ARG A 332 8.99 -30.57 6.58
C ARG A 332 7.74 -30.37 7.46
N ARG A 333 6.93 -31.41 7.63
CA ARG A 333 5.60 -31.40 8.30
C ARG A 333 5.59 -30.96 9.78
N ARG A 334 6.64 -31.26 10.54
CA ARG A 334 6.67 -31.08 12.02
C ARG A 334 6.59 -29.62 12.52
N HIS A 335 6.79 -28.62 11.67
CA HIS A 335 6.76 -27.22 12.11
C HIS A 335 5.35 -26.61 12.04
N TYR A 336 4.52 -27.07 11.08
CA TYR A 336 3.20 -26.51 10.90
C TYR A 336 2.25 -26.93 12.02
N GLU A 337 2.22 -28.20 12.44
CA GLU A 337 1.28 -28.71 13.46
C GLU A 337 1.28 -27.93 14.79
N LYS A 338 2.39 -27.28 15.18
CA LYS A 338 2.48 -26.46 16.41
C LYS A 338 1.87 -25.06 16.29
N LEU A 339 1.64 -24.55 15.08
CA LEU A 339 1.02 -23.24 14.89
C LEU A 339 -0.52 -23.30 15.02
N PHE A 340 -1.11 -24.50 15.01
CA PHE A 340 -2.56 -24.76 14.96
C PHE A 340 -3.12 -25.49 16.20
N THR A 341 -2.27 -25.77 17.19
CA THR A 341 -2.66 -26.17 18.55
C THR A 341 -2.37 -25.02 19.49
#